data_AF-A0A3C0THM1-F1
#
_entry.id   AF-A0A3C0THM1-F1
#
_cell.length_a   1.000
_cell.length_b   1.000
_cell.length_c   1.000
_cell.angle_alpha   90.00
_cell.angle_beta   90.00
_cell.angle_gamma   90.00
#
_symmetry.space_group_name_H-M   'P 1'
#
loop_
_entity.id
_entity.type
_entity.pdbx_description
1 polymer ?
#
loop_
_entity_poly.entity_id
_entity_poly.type
_entity_poly.pdbx_seq_one_letter_code
_entity_poly.pdbx_strand_id
1 'polypeptide(L)'
;MNVKRHMAACIAILMTVCMLIPAKPAQMATVKLSKSKLTLKAGASSTLKLSGVAKKKRSKIKWSSTDKRIATVKANPKRVTAKVTAKKAGKTTIKAKLAGKSYTCRVVVWEEPAEPEELPGSLSHEGYKLKQVVVLSRHNIRSPLSSLGSALAGITPYQWFSWSSDPSELSLRGGVLETENGQYFRQWMESEGLIPKNYHPSDEELAVYANSKQRTIATAQYFVAGLLPTANQRIDYKVDFDTMDPVFTPQFTYMTDEYKKACLAQIHERFDPIVAGLKDNYKLISDVIALKDSPAYKDGSVSDFVTDDTEYILEINKEPMVRGSLMTACSASDAMVLQYYEEPDKKKAAFGNELTFNQWCQIAEIKDVYVNVLYTAPLVAVNLANPLLKEIKSEMNKPGRKFTFLCGHDSNLSSVLSALEADKYSLPYAIEKRTPIGSKLVFSRFEDADGKEAWSVDLVYQTTEQLRNTPLLTLKDHPAIYQVPLSGLTRNSSGLYEGDQVEERIDKAIAEFDKLKQLYPEAKAA
;
A
#
# COMPACT_ATOMS: atom_id res chain seq x y z
N MET A 1 -83.55 3.26 35.71
CA MET A 1 -84.17 1.97 35.36
C MET A 1 -84.15 1.86 33.84
N ASN A 2 -83.24 1.12 33.19
CA ASN A 2 -83.35 -0.32 32.89
C ASN A 2 -84.67 -0.60 32.12
N VAL A 3 -84.73 -1.14 30.90
CA VAL A 3 -84.21 -2.45 30.47
C VAL A 3 -84.32 -2.62 28.93
N LYS A 4 -83.23 -3.09 28.32
CA LYS A 4 -83.07 -4.09 27.23
C LYS A 4 -84.25 -4.43 26.29
N ARG A 5 -84.00 -4.26 24.97
CA ARG A 5 -83.90 -5.32 23.93
C ARG A 5 -84.10 -4.64 22.57
N HIS A 6 -83.07 -4.67 21.71
CA HIS A 6 -83.15 -4.76 20.23
C HIS A 6 -81.74 -4.54 19.65
N MET A 7 -80.91 -5.58 19.69
CA MET A 7 -79.66 -5.62 18.93
C MET A 7 -79.30 -7.08 18.65
N ALA A 8 -80.01 -7.71 17.73
CA ALA A 8 -79.64 -8.99 17.13
C ALA A 8 -80.55 -9.29 15.93
N ALA A 9 -80.20 -8.78 14.74
CA ALA A 9 -80.55 -9.36 13.43
C ALA A 9 -80.15 -8.43 12.28
N CYS A 10 -78.85 -8.19 12.06
CA CYS A 10 -78.34 -7.60 10.80
C CYS A 10 -76.85 -7.92 10.53
N ILE A 11 -76.31 -9.02 11.08
CA ILE A 11 -74.94 -9.50 10.78
C ILE A 11 -75.01 -11.01 10.59
N ALA A 12 -75.66 -11.46 9.51
CA ALA A 12 -75.68 -12.88 9.14
C ALA A 12 -76.01 -13.11 7.65
N ILE A 13 -75.56 -12.25 6.73
CA ILE A 13 -75.38 -12.59 5.29
C ILE A 13 -74.19 -11.76 4.79
N LEU A 14 -72.96 -12.15 5.13
CA LEU A 14 -71.73 -11.84 4.37
C LEU A 14 -70.52 -12.64 4.92
N MET A 15 -70.72 -13.92 5.22
CA MET A 15 -69.64 -14.77 5.76
C MET A 15 -69.58 -16.17 5.14
N THR A 16 -69.85 -16.29 3.84
CA THR A 16 -69.61 -17.54 3.09
C THR A 16 -69.53 -17.25 1.61
N VAL A 17 -68.41 -16.68 1.13
CA VAL A 17 -67.69 -17.02 -0.13
C VAL A 17 -66.38 -16.21 -0.06
N CYS A 18 -65.39 -16.71 0.68
CA CYS A 18 -64.01 -16.28 0.46
C CYS A 18 -63.31 -17.46 -0.22
N MET A 19 -63.10 -17.30 -1.52
CA MET A 19 -62.50 -18.27 -2.41
C MET A 19 -61.22 -18.83 -1.80
N LEU A 20 -61.13 -20.16 -1.80
CA LEU A 20 -59.92 -20.94 -1.64
C LEU A 20 -58.88 -20.48 -2.66
N ILE A 21 -57.98 -19.59 -2.26
CA ILE A 21 -56.67 -19.50 -2.90
C ILE A 21 -55.87 -20.67 -2.34
N PRO A 22 -55.50 -21.68 -3.13
CA PRO A 22 -54.56 -22.69 -2.65
C PRO A 22 -53.28 -21.96 -2.28
N ALA A 23 -52.93 -21.99 -0.99
CA ALA A 23 -51.65 -21.50 -0.53
C ALA A 23 -50.56 -22.18 -1.38
N LYS A 24 -49.74 -21.39 -2.07
CA LYS A 24 -48.51 -21.89 -2.70
C LYS A 24 -47.81 -22.77 -1.67
N PRO A 25 -47.51 -24.05 -1.96
CA PRO A 25 -46.81 -24.88 -1.01
C PRO A 25 -45.52 -24.15 -0.64
N ALA A 26 -45.36 -23.85 0.65
CA ALA A 26 -44.17 -23.19 1.16
C ALA A 26 -42.96 -24.04 0.75
N GLN A 27 -42.18 -23.53 -0.20
CA GLN A 27 -40.95 -24.17 -0.64
C GLN A 27 -40.09 -24.36 0.62
N MET A 28 -39.81 -25.60 1.01
CA MET A 28 -38.98 -25.88 2.19
C MET A 28 -37.66 -25.13 2.03
N ALA A 29 -37.39 -24.18 2.91
CA ALA A 29 -36.14 -23.42 2.86
C ALA A 29 -34.95 -24.38 2.97
N THR A 30 -34.21 -24.54 1.88
CA THR A 30 -33.04 -25.42 1.82
C THR A 30 -31.99 -24.96 2.82
N VAL A 31 -31.53 -25.87 3.68
CA VAL A 31 -30.50 -25.56 4.68
C VAL A 31 -29.18 -25.25 3.97
N LYS A 32 -28.61 -24.06 4.21
CA LYS A 32 -27.39 -23.57 3.54
C LYS A 32 -26.50 -22.80 4.50
N LEU A 33 -25.18 -22.96 4.35
CA LEU A 33 -24.19 -22.16 5.07
C LEU A 33 -23.99 -20.81 4.35
N SER A 34 -23.77 -19.75 5.12
CA SER A 34 -23.57 -18.40 4.56
C SER A 34 -22.34 -18.28 3.64
N LYS A 35 -21.31 -19.10 3.84
CA LYS A 35 -20.06 -19.10 3.05
C LYS A 35 -19.48 -20.51 2.93
N SER A 36 -19.02 -20.91 1.75
CA SER A 36 -18.31 -22.19 1.53
C SER A 36 -16.79 -22.08 1.65
N LYS A 37 -16.24 -20.87 1.60
CA LYS A 37 -14.83 -20.54 1.80
C LYS A 37 -14.68 -19.28 2.66
N LEU A 38 -13.63 -19.25 3.48
CA LEU A 38 -13.16 -18.09 4.23
C LEU A 38 -11.65 -18.01 4.06
N THR A 39 -11.13 -16.82 3.82
CA THR A 39 -9.72 -16.50 3.98
C THR A 39 -9.63 -15.48 5.11
N LEU A 40 -8.82 -15.76 6.13
CA LEU A 40 -8.72 -14.93 7.34
C LEU A 40 -7.24 -14.73 7.68
N LYS A 41 -6.85 -13.54 8.15
CA LYS A 41 -5.55 -13.37 8.83
C LYS A 41 -5.61 -14.00 10.22
N ALA A 42 -4.52 -14.53 10.78
CA ALA A 42 -4.53 -15.00 12.17
C ALA A 42 -4.96 -13.87 13.13
N GLY A 43 -5.68 -14.23 14.19
CA GLY A 43 -6.33 -13.29 15.10
C GLY A 43 -7.69 -12.76 14.61
N ALA A 44 -7.93 -12.71 13.29
CA ALA A 44 -9.20 -12.26 12.74
C ALA A 44 -10.34 -13.24 13.04
N SER A 45 -11.58 -12.74 12.98
CA SER A 45 -12.77 -13.57 13.17
C SER A 45 -13.85 -13.27 12.14
N SER A 46 -14.62 -14.28 11.76
CA SER A 46 -15.78 -14.12 10.88
C SER A 46 -16.96 -14.95 11.38
N THR A 47 -18.18 -14.49 11.15
CA THR A 47 -19.38 -15.23 11.56
C THR A 47 -19.92 -16.07 10.41
N LEU A 48 -20.13 -17.36 10.67
CA LEU A 48 -20.88 -18.24 9.79
C LEU A 48 -22.33 -18.38 10.28
N LYS A 49 -23.29 -18.38 9.35
CA LYS A 49 -24.72 -18.59 9.62
C LYS A 49 -25.22 -19.80 8.86
N LEU A 50 -25.97 -20.67 9.54
CA LEU A 50 -26.70 -21.78 8.93
C LEU A 50 -28.18 -21.38 8.77
N SER A 51 -28.57 -21.06 7.55
CA SER A 51 -29.93 -20.62 7.18
C SER A 51 -30.83 -21.82 6.86
N GLY A 52 -32.15 -21.60 6.80
CA GLY A 52 -33.13 -22.67 6.50
C GLY A 52 -33.42 -23.63 7.66
N VAL A 53 -32.96 -23.34 8.88
CA VAL A 53 -33.14 -24.23 10.04
C VAL A 53 -34.37 -23.86 10.86
N ALA A 54 -35.35 -24.78 10.91
CA ALA A 54 -36.55 -24.67 11.75
C ALA A 54 -36.19 -24.46 13.24
N LYS A 55 -36.93 -23.59 13.95
CA LYS A 55 -36.65 -23.19 15.37
C LYS A 55 -36.38 -24.40 16.27
N LYS A 56 -37.22 -25.44 16.21
CA LYS A 56 -37.11 -26.69 16.98
C LYS A 56 -35.84 -27.52 16.70
N LYS A 57 -35.15 -27.29 15.59
CA LYS A 57 -33.94 -28.03 15.18
C LYS A 57 -32.64 -27.26 15.48
N ARG A 58 -32.71 -25.98 15.86
CA ARG A 58 -31.53 -25.12 16.07
C ARG A 58 -30.62 -25.61 17.19
N SER A 59 -31.20 -26.14 18.28
CA SER A 59 -30.44 -26.72 19.39
C SER A 59 -29.58 -27.92 18.98
N LYS A 60 -29.95 -28.61 17.88
CA LYS A 60 -29.26 -29.80 17.34
C LYS A 60 -28.06 -29.47 16.43
N ILE A 61 -27.81 -28.20 16.13
CA ILE A 61 -26.65 -27.80 15.31
C ILE A 61 -25.37 -27.99 16.14
N LYS A 62 -24.40 -28.73 15.60
CA LYS A 62 -23.07 -28.90 16.19
C LYS A 62 -22.02 -28.24 15.28
N TRP A 63 -21.29 -27.27 15.82
CA TRP A 63 -20.20 -26.59 15.13
C TRP A 63 -18.85 -27.19 15.55
N SER A 64 -17.95 -27.40 14.60
CA SER A 64 -16.60 -27.93 14.86
C SER A 64 -15.59 -27.44 13.83
N SER A 65 -14.33 -27.37 14.22
CA SER A 65 -13.18 -27.18 13.32
C SER A 65 -12.40 -28.48 13.17
N THR A 66 -11.90 -28.79 11.98
CA THR A 66 -11.03 -29.97 11.74
C THR A 66 -9.64 -29.78 12.33
N ASP A 67 -9.14 -28.55 12.39
CA ASP A 67 -7.91 -28.18 13.10
C ASP A 67 -8.16 -26.90 13.91
N LYS A 68 -8.27 -27.08 15.23
CA LYS A 68 -8.50 -26.00 16.21
C LYS A 68 -7.26 -25.14 16.46
N ARG A 69 -6.07 -25.56 16.02
CA ARG A 69 -4.83 -24.77 16.07
C ARG A 69 -4.83 -23.72 14.97
N ILE A 70 -5.44 -24.01 13.83
CA ILE A 70 -5.56 -23.10 12.68
C ILE A 70 -6.76 -22.17 12.86
N ALA A 71 -7.95 -22.68 13.19
CA ALA A 71 -9.10 -21.85 13.51
C ALA A 71 -10.05 -22.52 14.49
N THR A 72 -10.63 -21.75 15.40
CA THR A 72 -11.67 -22.20 16.33
C THR A 72 -13.05 -21.72 15.90
N VAL A 73 -14.10 -22.36 16.42
CA VAL A 73 -15.48 -21.98 16.15
C VAL A 73 -16.30 -22.03 17.43
N LYS A 74 -16.98 -20.93 17.76
CA LYS A 74 -17.84 -20.80 18.94
C LYS A 74 -19.27 -20.47 18.49
N ALA A 75 -20.20 -21.37 18.75
CA ALA A 75 -21.61 -21.16 18.45
C ALA A 75 -22.21 -20.08 19.38
N ASN A 76 -23.07 -19.23 18.83
CA ASN A 76 -23.88 -18.34 19.65
C ASN A 76 -24.99 -19.12 20.39
N PRO A 77 -25.65 -18.53 21.42
CA PRO A 77 -26.68 -19.23 22.21
C PRO A 77 -27.80 -19.84 21.36
N LYS A 78 -28.21 -19.15 20.28
CA LYS A 78 -29.23 -19.61 19.33
C LYS A 78 -28.73 -20.66 18.32
N ARG A 79 -27.43 -20.98 18.33
CA ARG A 79 -26.67 -21.98 17.52
C ARG A 79 -26.76 -21.89 16.00
N VAL A 80 -27.59 -21.00 15.47
CA VAL A 80 -27.71 -20.72 14.03
C VAL A 80 -26.54 -19.92 13.48
N THR A 81 -25.79 -19.25 14.34
CA THR A 81 -24.55 -18.57 13.98
C THR A 81 -23.40 -19.08 14.83
N ALA A 82 -22.20 -19.04 14.29
CA ALA A 82 -20.98 -19.31 15.01
C ALA A 82 -19.86 -18.36 14.59
N LYS A 83 -19.13 -17.84 15.57
CA LYS A 83 -17.93 -17.03 15.37
C LYS A 83 -16.76 -17.98 15.11
N VAL A 84 -16.17 -17.87 13.93
CA VAL A 84 -14.92 -18.52 13.56
C VAL A 84 -13.78 -17.56 13.92
N THR A 85 -12.79 -18.02 14.66
CA THR A 85 -11.60 -17.22 15.04
C THR A 85 -10.36 -17.91 14.50
N ALA A 86 -9.67 -17.22 13.60
CA ALA A 86 -8.40 -17.65 13.03
C ALA A 86 -7.30 -17.56 14.10
N LYS A 87 -6.44 -18.56 14.15
CA LYS A 87 -5.41 -18.70 15.19
C LYS A 87 -3.99 -18.76 14.64
N LYS A 88 -3.77 -19.58 13.62
CA LYS A 88 -2.44 -19.79 13.03
C LYS A 88 -2.55 -20.01 11.53
N ALA A 89 -1.55 -19.56 10.77
CA ALA A 89 -1.47 -19.81 9.33
C ALA A 89 -1.65 -21.30 9.00
N GLY A 90 -2.42 -21.59 7.96
CA GLY A 90 -2.74 -22.95 7.54
C GLY A 90 -4.14 -23.08 6.95
N LYS A 91 -4.53 -24.30 6.58
CA LYS A 91 -5.86 -24.59 6.02
C LYS A 91 -6.64 -25.49 6.98
N THR A 92 -7.89 -25.13 7.27
CA THR A 92 -8.80 -25.94 8.10
C THR A 92 -10.22 -25.90 7.54
N THR A 93 -11.15 -26.67 8.10
CA THR A 93 -12.55 -26.69 7.68
C THR A 93 -13.45 -26.55 8.89
N ILE A 94 -14.37 -25.57 8.82
CA ILE A 94 -15.46 -25.45 9.79
C ILE A 94 -16.65 -26.25 9.30
N LYS A 95 -17.20 -27.11 10.17
CA LYS A 95 -18.35 -27.97 9.90
C LYS A 95 -19.53 -27.58 10.80
N ALA A 96 -20.70 -27.40 10.21
CA ALA A 96 -21.97 -27.36 10.91
C ALA A 96 -22.73 -28.66 10.63
N LYS A 97 -22.92 -29.52 11.64
CA LYS A 97 -23.63 -30.80 11.52
C LYS A 97 -25.06 -30.66 12.01
N LEU A 98 -26.03 -31.09 11.20
CA LEU A 98 -27.45 -31.10 11.52
C LEU A 98 -28.09 -32.38 10.96
N ALA A 99 -28.65 -33.21 11.84
CA ALA A 99 -29.39 -34.44 11.46
C ALA A 99 -28.63 -35.34 10.46
N GLY A 100 -27.36 -35.64 10.75
CA GLY A 100 -26.52 -36.50 9.91
C GLY A 100 -25.84 -35.77 8.74
N LYS A 101 -26.41 -34.66 8.24
CA LYS A 101 -25.81 -33.85 7.16
C LYS A 101 -24.77 -32.86 7.70
N SER A 102 -23.69 -32.67 6.95
CA SER A 102 -22.61 -31.74 7.27
C SER A 102 -22.54 -30.63 6.23
N TYR A 103 -22.46 -29.39 6.69
CA TYR A 103 -22.28 -28.19 5.88
C TYR A 103 -20.90 -27.61 6.19
N THR A 104 -20.06 -27.40 5.17
CA THR A 104 -18.64 -27.11 5.37
C THR A 104 -18.25 -25.75 4.82
N CYS A 105 -17.27 -25.14 5.48
CA CYS A 105 -16.59 -23.94 5.02
C CYS A 105 -15.08 -24.17 5.10
N ARG A 106 -14.38 -24.09 3.95
CA ARG A 106 -12.91 -24.15 3.90
C ARG A 106 -12.35 -22.84 4.42
N VAL A 107 -11.54 -22.89 5.47
CA VAL A 107 -10.86 -21.72 6.04
C VAL A 107 -9.39 -21.77 5.68
N VAL A 108 -8.90 -20.73 5.02
CA VAL A 108 -7.47 -20.48 4.81
C VAL A 108 -7.07 -19.38 5.78
N VAL A 109 -6.19 -19.70 6.71
CA VAL A 109 -5.58 -18.72 7.59
C VAL A 109 -4.21 -18.36 7.04
N TRP A 110 -3.92 -17.07 6.93
CA TRP A 110 -2.59 -16.58 6.62
C TRP A 110 -2.07 -15.74 7.78
N GLU A 111 -0.76 -15.70 7.95
CA GLU A 111 -0.06 -14.83 8.89
C GLU A 111 0.90 -13.99 8.07
N GLU A 112 1.08 -12.74 8.49
CA GLU A 112 2.31 -12.05 8.10
C GLU A 112 3.48 -12.73 8.82
N PRO A 113 4.66 -12.80 8.19
CA PRO A 113 5.87 -13.20 8.90
C PRO A 113 5.96 -12.40 10.20
N ALA A 114 6.36 -13.06 11.29
CA ALA A 114 6.78 -12.32 12.47
C ALA A 114 7.84 -11.30 12.03
N GLU A 115 7.74 -10.07 12.52
CA GLU A 115 8.85 -9.13 12.31
C GLU A 115 10.11 -9.78 12.90
N PRO A 116 11.25 -9.68 12.22
CA PRO A 116 12.50 -10.26 12.73
C PRO A 116 12.80 -9.76 14.16
N GLU A 117 13.75 -10.35 14.87
CA GLU A 117 14.25 -9.74 16.11
C GLU A 117 15.28 -8.62 15.85
N GLU A 118 15.92 -8.64 14.68
CA GLU A 118 16.95 -7.67 14.27
C GLU A 118 16.51 -6.88 13.03
N LEU A 119 16.89 -5.61 12.96
CA LEU A 119 16.66 -4.79 11.78
C LEU A 119 17.29 -5.46 10.54
N PRO A 120 16.59 -5.46 9.39
CA PRO A 120 17.03 -6.23 8.25
C PRO A 120 18.22 -5.54 7.55
N GLY A 121 19.11 -6.39 7.05
CA GLY A 121 20.05 -6.07 5.98
C GLY A 121 21.26 -5.23 6.37
N SER A 122 22.17 -5.10 5.40
CA SER A 122 23.36 -4.26 5.42
C SER A 122 23.55 -3.72 4.01
N LEU A 123 24.04 -2.48 3.89
CA LEU A 123 24.49 -1.91 2.62
C LEU A 123 25.96 -2.25 2.30
N SER A 124 26.66 -2.87 3.25
CA SER A 124 28.08 -3.20 3.14
C SER A 124 28.25 -4.70 2.90
N HIS A 125 29.21 -5.06 2.04
CA HIS A 125 29.43 -6.43 1.59
C HIS A 125 30.89 -6.82 1.77
N GLU A 126 31.18 -7.81 2.64
CA GLU A 126 32.54 -8.24 2.92
C GLU A 126 33.26 -8.75 1.66
N GLY A 127 34.53 -8.36 1.51
CA GLY A 127 35.36 -8.72 0.36
C GLY A 127 35.13 -7.87 -0.90
N TYR A 128 34.23 -6.90 -0.84
CA TYR A 128 33.93 -5.98 -1.93
C TYR A 128 34.23 -4.54 -1.53
N LYS A 129 34.58 -3.72 -2.52
CA LYS A 129 34.80 -2.28 -2.38
C LYS A 129 33.69 -1.51 -3.07
N LEU A 130 33.04 -0.59 -2.35
CA LEU A 130 32.04 0.30 -2.94
C LEU A 130 32.67 1.28 -3.95
N LYS A 131 32.09 1.38 -5.14
CA LYS A 131 32.59 2.20 -6.26
C LYS A 131 31.66 3.36 -6.63
N GLN A 132 30.36 3.18 -6.47
CA GLN A 132 29.34 4.16 -6.85
C GLN A 132 28.00 3.85 -6.20
N VAL A 133 27.18 4.87 -5.97
CA VAL A 133 25.80 4.74 -5.49
C VAL A 133 24.85 5.64 -6.29
N VAL A 134 23.71 5.11 -6.72
CA VAL A 134 22.61 5.88 -7.29
C VAL A 134 21.36 5.64 -6.44
N VAL A 135 20.78 6.71 -5.91
CA VAL A 135 19.61 6.67 -5.03
C VAL A 135 18.40 7.26 -5.73
N LEU A 136 17.29 6.54 -5.76
CA LEU A 136 15.96 7.08 -6.02
C LEU A 136 15.17 7.14 -4.71
N SER A 137 15.00 8.34 -4.17
CA SER A 137 14.28 8.60 -2.93
C SER A 137 12.83 9.01 -3.17
N ARG A 138 11.92 8.50 -2.33
CA ARG A 138 10.65 9.17 -2.05
C ARG A 138 10.94 10.39 -1.16
N HIS A 139 10.18 11.47 -1.31
CA HIS A 139 10.18 12.56 -0.32
C HIS A 139 9.87 12.04 1.11
N ASN A 140 10.33 12.77 2.14
CA ASN A 140 10.04 12.42 3.53
C ASN A 140 8.67 12.99 3.99
N ILE A 141 8.34 12.92 5.28
CA ILE A 141 7.03 13.27 5.84
C ILE A 141 6.60 14.67 5.41
N ARG A 142 5.37 14.75 4.90
CA ARG A 142 4.72 15.97 4.45
C ARG A 142 3.35 16.12 5.10
N SER A 143 2.80 17.32 5.04
CA SER A 143 1.37 17.51 5.24
C SER A 143 0.56 16.73 4.19
N PRO A 144 -0.67 16.30 4.51
CA PRO A 144 -1.59 15.71 3.56
C PRO A 144 -1.76 16.62 2.34
N LEU A 145 -2.06 16.02 1.18
CA LEU A 145 -2.18 16.76 -0.08
C LEU A 145 -3.32 17.77 -0.09
N SER A 146 -4.23 17.69 0.88
CA SER A 146 -5.45 18.46 0.92
C SER A 146 -5.43 19.49 2.05
N SER A 147 -5.98 20.67 1.77
CA SER A 147 -6.05 21.78 2.71
C SER A 147 -7.25 21.69 3.67
N LEU A 148 -7.19 22.49 4.73
CA LEU A 148 -8.35 22.83 5.56
C LEU A 148 -9.44 23.44 4.65
N GLY A 149 -10.60 22.77 4.54
CA GLY A 149 -11.71 23.13 3.65
C GLY A 149 -11.95 22.19 2.45
N SER A 150 -11.07 21.20 2.22
CA SER A 150 -11.28 20.14 1.23
C SER A 150 -12.26 19.04 1.71
N ALA A 151 -12.68 18.14 0.82
CA ALA A 151 -13.47 16.95 1.18
C ALA A 151 -12.81 16.11 2.30
N LEU A 152 -11.48 16.12 2.39
CA LEU A 152 -10.71 15.48 3.46
C LEU A 152 -10.83 16.17 4.80
N ALA A 153 -10.92 17.51 4.82
CA ALA A 153 -11.14 18.25 6.06
C ALA A 153 -12.50 17.91 6.68
N GLY A 154 -13.51 17.61 5.84
CA GLY A 154 -14.85 17.25 6.27
C GLY A 154 -15.10 15.75 6.50
N ILE A 155 -14.12 14.87 6.28
CA ILE A 155 -14.32 13.40 6.29
C ILE A 155 -14.37 12.77 7.70
N THR A 156 -14.13 13.59 8.72
CA THR A 156 -14.21 13.21 10.13
C THR A 156 -14.79 14.38 10.93
N PRO A 157 -15.54 14.13 12.03
CA PRO A 157 -15.93 15.18 12.96
C PRO A 157 -14.78 15.62 13.88
N TYR A 158 -13.64 14.90 13.86
CA TYR A 158 -12.50 15.18 14.72
C TYR A 158 -11.58 16.25 14.14
N GLN A 159 -10.78 16.86 15.01
CA GLN A 159 -9.73 17.78 14.59
C GLN A 159 -8.49 16.99 14.16
N TRP A 160 -8.04 17.20 12.93
CA TRP A 160 -6.78 16.70 12.42
C TRP A 160 -5.58 17.31 13.16
N PHE A 161 -4.44 16.61 13.12
CA PHE A 161 -3.16 17.11 13.60
C PHE A 161 -2.85 18.50 13.04
N SER A 162 -2.28 19.36 13.88
CA SER A 162 -1.84 20.69 13.48
C SER A 162 -0.47 20.58 12.81
N TRP A 163 -0.48 20.57 11.48
CA TRP A 163 0.72 20.42 10.67
C TRP A 163 1.67 21.61 10.80
N SER A 164 2.97 21.34 10.69
CA SER A 164 4.04 22.34 10.77
C SER A 164 4.34 23.04 9.44
N SER A 165 3.63 22.68 8.38
CA SER A 165 3.84 23.13 7.00
C SER A 165 2.51 23.21 6.26
N ASP A 166 2.50 23.93 5.15
CA ASP A 166 1.34 24.00 4.27
C ASP A 166 1.00 22.63 3.65
N PRO A 167 -0.24 22.44 3.14
CA PRO A 167 -0.64 21.20 2.51
C PRO A 167 0.35 20.78 1.42
N SER A 168 0.65 19.48 1.34
CA SER A 168 1.61 18.90 0.38
C SER A 168 3.09 19.24 0.61
N GLU A 169 3.43 20.13 1.53
CA GLU A 169 4.80 20.52 1.83
C GLU A 169 5.46 19.63 2.90
N LEU A 170 6.78 19.49 2.82
CA LEU A 170 7.58 18.74 3.80
C LEU A 170 7.39 19.33 5.21
N SER A 171 7.18 18.47 6.19
CA SER A 171 7.05 18.90 7.60
C SER A 171 8.40 19.10 8.25
N LEU A 172 8.41 19.73 9.45
CA LEU A 172 9.61 19.87 10.27
C LEU A 172 10.19 18.50 10.63
N ARG A 173 9.34 17.54 11.02
CA ARG A 173 9.77 16.17 11.31
C ARG A 173 10.36 15.50 10.07
N GLY A 174 9.74 15.67 8.91
CA GLY A 174 10.25 15.15 7.65
C GLY A 174 11.68 15.65 7.35
N GLY A 175 11.96 16.93 7.63
CA GLY A 175 13.30 17.49 7.50
C GLY A 175 14.31 16.85 8.46
N VAL A 176 13.96 16.71 9.75
CA VAL A 176 14.85 16.08 10.75
C VAL A 176 15.19 14.64 10.36
N LEU A 177 14.18 13.83 10.05
CA LEU A 177 14.35 12.43 9.65
C LEU A 177 15.21 12.30 8.39
N GLU A 178 15.08 13.23 7.44
CA GLU A 178 15.87 13.18 6.22
C GLU A 178 17.33 13.61 6.44
N THR A 179 17.58 14.55 7.35
CA THR A 179 18.94 14.87 7.79
C THR A 179 19.61 13.69 8.47
N GLU A 180 18.89 12.92 9.30
CA GLU A 180 19.41 11.67 9.88
C GLU A 180 19.79 10.65 8.80
N ASN A 181 18.94 10.47 7.77
CA ASN A 181 19.28 9.61 6.64
C ASN A 181 20.54 10.10 5.92
N GLY A 182 20.65 11.40 5.66
CA GLY A 182 21.85 12.00 5.06
C GLY A 182 23.12 11.69 5.87
N GLN A 183 23.05 11.83 7.19
CA GLN A 183 24.18 11.52 8.07
C GLN A 183 24.52 10.03 8.11
N TYR A 184 23.52 9.14 8.04
CA TYR A 184 23.74 7.71 7.94
C TYR A 184 24.47 7.36 6.64
N PHE A 185 23.99 7.87 5.49
CA PHE A 185 24.64 7.64 4.19
C PHE A 185 26.06 8.19 4.15
N ARG A 186 26.33 9.35 4.77
CA ARG A 186 27.69 9.89 4.91
C ARG A 186 28.59 8.94 5.69
N GLN A 187 28.16 8.51 6.88
CA GLN A 187 28.95 7.60 7.71
C GLN A 187 29.23 6.27 7.00
N TRP A 188 28.23 5.72 6.31
CA TRP A 188 28.37 4.48 5.55
C TRP A 188 29.34 4.64 4.38
N MET A 189 29.21 5.69 3.56
CA MET A 189 30.12 5.89 2.42
C MET A 189 31.54 6.25 2.87
N GLU A 190 31.71 6.94 4.00
CA GLU A 190 33.01 7.16 4.64
C GLU A 190 33.62 5.84 5.13
N SER A 191 32.82 4.93 5.72
CA SER A 191 33.32 3.63 6.19
C SER A 191 33.69 2.68 5.05
N GLU A 192 32.96 2.74 3.94
CA GLU A 192 33.26 1.99 2.71
C GLU A 192 34.42 2.61 1.90
N GLY A 193 34.90 3.80 2.29
CA GLY A 193 35.96 4.52 1.58
C GLY A 193 35.56 5.04 0.20
N LEU A 194 34.26 5.16 -0.09
CA LEU A 194 33.76 5.75 -1.33
C LEU A 194 34.01 7.27 -1.35
N ILE A 195 33.86 7.92 -0.20
CA ILE A 195 34.13 9.35 0.00
C ILE A 195 35.07 9.57 1.20
N PRO A 196 35.90 10.62 1.19
CA PRO A 196 36.68 11.01 2.37
C PRO A 196 35.80 11.70 3.42
N LYS A 197 36.33 11.85 4.64
CA LYS A 197 35.69 12.69 5.67
C LYS A 197 35.63 14.15 5.23
N ASN A 198 34.54 14.85 5.56
CA ASN A 198 34.29 16.24 5.17
C ASN A 198 34.42 16.47 3.66
N TYR A 199 33.88 15.55 2.85
CA TYR A 199 33.99 15.58 1.41
C TYR A 199 33.35 16.83 0.80
N HIS A 200 34.08 17.49 -0.11
CA HIS A 200 33.63 18.62 -0.92
C HIS A 200 33.69 18.19 -2.40
N PRO A 201 32.68 17.42 -2.87
CA PRO A 201 32.69 16.87 -4.23
C PRO A 201 32.52 17.95 -5.29
N SER A 202 33.02 17.67 -6.49
CA SER A 202 32.59 18.36 -7.70
C SER A 202 31.20 17.89 -8.16
N ASP A 203 30.53 18.67 -9.02
CA ASP A 203 29.26 18.28 -9.65
C ASP A 203 29.39 17.05 -10.57
N GLU A 204 30.62 16.68 -10.96
CA GLU A 204 30.92 15.43 -11.69
C GLU A 204 30.93 14.21 -10.77
N GLU A 205 31.44 14.35 -9.56
CA GLU A 205 31.51 13.27 -8.58
C GLU A 205 30.18 13.05 -7.86
N LEU A 206 29.41 14.11 -7.60
CA LEU A 206 28.14 14.03 -6.89
C LEU A 206 27.05 14.89 -7.53
N ALA A 207 25.85 14.32 -7.70
CA ALA A 207 24.69 15.05 -8.21
C ALA A 207 23.45 14.84 -7.35
N VAL A 208 22.67 15.90 -7.23
CA VAL A 208 21.40 15.90 -6.51
C VAL A 208 20.35 16.52 -7.41
N TYR A 209 19.38 15.72 -7.81
CA TYR A 209 18.33 16.11 -8.73
C TYR A 209 16.97 15.75 -8.13
N ALA A 210 16.16 16.77 -7.83
CA ALA A 210 14.82 16.60 -7.30
C ALA A 210 13.77 16.94 -8.37
N ASN A 211 12.59 16.31 -8.26
CA ASN A 211 11.39 16.90 -8.85
C ASN A 211 11.20 18.33 -8.31
N SER A 212 10.59 19.22 -9.10
CA SER A 212 10.41 20.63 -8.71
C SER A 212 9.33 20.88 -7.65
N LYS A 213 8.70 19.84 -7.10
CA LYS A 213 7.78 19.98 -5.95
C LYS A 213 8.51 20.43 -4.69
N GLN A 214 7.87 21.28 -3.88
CA GLN A 214 8.47 21.77 -2.63
C GLN A 214 9.01 20.62 -1.77
N ARG A 215 8.18 19.59 -1.57
CA ARG A 215 8.53 18.45 -0.72
C ARG A 215 9.74 17.66 -1.19
N THR A 216 9.97 17.58 -2.50
CA THR A 216 11.11 16.84 -3.08
C THR A 216 12.38 17.69 -3.04
N ILE A 217 12.29 18.98 -3.36
CA ILE A 217 13.41 19.92 -3.21
C ILE A 217 13.85 19.98 -1.74
N ALA A 218 12.91 20.16 -0.81
CA ALA A 218 13.19 20.23 0.62
C ALA A 218 13.79 18.92 1.15
N THR A 219 13.26 17.75 0.76
CA THR A 219 13.84 16.45 1.13
C THR A 219 15.30 16.37 0.68
N ALA A 220 15.59 16.72 -0.58
CA ALA A 220 16.95 16.73 -1.09
C ALA A 220 17.86 17.70 -0.30
N GLN A 221 17.36 18.87 0.09
CA GLN A 221 18.08 19.84 0.93
C GLN A 221 18.45 19.23 2.29
N TYR A 222 17.50 18.64 3.00
CA TYR A 222 17.75 18.05 4.31
C TYR A 222 18.66 16.82 4.24
N PHE A 223 18.52 15.98 3.21
CA PHE A 223 19.40 14.85 2.98
C PHE A 223 20.84 15.31 2.77
N VAL A 224 21.04 16.27 1.87
CA VAL A 224 22.37 16.81 1.54
C VAL A 224 22.99 17.56 2.71
N ALA A 225 22.20 18.27 3.50
CA ALA A 225 22.70 18.91 4.73
C ALA A 225 23.27 17.88 5.73
N GLY A 226 22.68 16.69 5.81
CA GLY A 226 23.22 15.57 6.60
C GLY A 226 24.42 14.88 5.92
N LEU A 227 24.38 14.76 4.59
CA LEU A 227 25.38 14.07 3.79
C LEU A 227 26.69 14.84 3.63
N LEU A 228 26.60 16.16 3.42
CA LEU A 228 27.72 17.05 3.08
C LEU A 228 27.55 18.40 3.81
N PRO A 229 27.59 18.41 5.15
CA PRO A 229 27.20 19.59 5.95
C PRO A 229 28.04 20.85 5.70
N THR A 230 29.22 20.70 5.10
CA THR A 230 30.15 21.82 4.83
C THR A 230 30.40 22.08 3.35
N ALA A 231 29.86 21.27 2.44
CA ALA A 231 30.14 21.40 1.00
C ALA A 231 29.19 22.38 0.29
N ASN A 232 28.05 22.73 0.91
CA ASN A 232 27.00 23.56 0.31
C ASN A 232 26.58 23.06 -1.10
N GLN A 233 26.39 21.75 -1.21
CA GLN A 233 26.09 21.09 -2.47
C GLN A 233 24.79 21.61 -3.09
N ARG A 234 24.86 21.91 -4.39
CA ARG A 234 23.72 22.38 -5.18
C ARG A 234 22.70 21.25 -5.41
N ILE A 235 21.43 21.65 -5.44
CA ILE A 235 20.30 20.79 -5.78
C ILE A 235 19.67 21.29 -7.07
N ASP A 236 19.59 20.41 -8.05
CA ASP A 236 18.96 20.70 -9.32
C ASP A 236 17.48 20.31 -9.30
N TYR A 237 16.67 21.16 -9.94
CA TYR A 237 15.29 20.91 -10.31
C TYR A 237 15.05 21.68 -11.62
N LYS A 238 14.52 21.02 -12.66
CA LYS A 238 14.69 21.49 -14.05
C LYS A 238 13.49 22.27 -14.59
N VAL A 239 12.39 22.31 -13.83
CA VAL A 239 11.18 23.07 -14.17
C VAL A 239 10.77 24.00 -13.03
N ASP A 240 9.77 24.85 -13.27
CA ASP A 240 9.29 25.83 -12.31
C ASP A 240 8.98 25.25 -10.93
N PHE A 241 9.28 26.03 -9.90
CA PHE A 241 9.00 25.67 -8.51
C PHE A 241 7.54 25.26 -8.33
N ASP A 242 7.36 24.18 -7.58
CA ASP A 242 6.09 23.51 -7.31
C ASP A 242 5.32 23.05 -8.55
N THR A 243 6.03 22.71 -9.63
CA THR A 243 5.48 21.97 -10.77
C THR A 243 6.05 20.55 -10.85
N MET A 244 5.45 19.70 -11.68
CA MET A 244 5.91 18.32 -11.86
C MET A 244 6.92 18.25 -13.00
N ASP A 245 8.15 17.83 -12.68
CA ASP A 245 9.20 17.58 -13.65
C ASP A 245 8.89 16.32 -14.47
N PRO A 246 8.92 16.36 -15.81
CA PRO A 246 8.62 15.20 -16.66
C PRO A 246 9.47 13.95 -16.38
N VAL A 247 10.70 14.07 -15.87
CA VAL A 247 11.53 12.91 -15.48
C VAL A 247 10.91 12.17 -14.29
N PHE A 248 10.30 12.92 -13.37
CA PHE A 248 9.69 12.39 -12.15
C PHE A 248 8.17 12.27 -12.23
N THR A 249 7.55 12.63 -13.35
CA THR A 249 6.10 12.53 -13.55
C THR A 249 5.76 11.14 -14.08
N PRO A 250 5.11 10.26 -13.31
CA PRO A 250 4.73 8.92 -13.76
C PRO A 250 3.49 8.97 -14.65
N GLN A 251 3.63 9.60 -15.82
CA GLN A 251 2.57 9.77 -16.81
C GLN A 251 2.74 8.85 -18.01
N PHE A 252 1.64 8.60 -18.72
CA PHE A 252 1.73 7.94 -20.02
C PHE A 252 2.36 8.88 -21.05
N THR A 253 3.53 8.50 -21.57
CA THR A 253 4.22 9.23 -22.65
C THR A 253 3.92 8.66 -24.04
N TYR A 254 3.22 7.54 -24.07
CA TYR A 254 2.70 6.89 -25.27
C TYR A 254 1.35 6.25 -24.97
N MET A 255 0.36 6.44 -25.84
CA MET A 255 -0.96 5.80 -25.68
C MET A 255 -1.69 5.65 -27.03
N THR A 256 -2.10 4.44 -27.36
CA THR A 256 -3.12 4.13 -28.39
C THR A 256 -4.36 3.53 -27.74
N ASP A 257 -5.49 3.46 -28.45
CA ASP A 257 -6.73 2.92 -27.90
C ASP A 257 -6.61 1.42 -27.58
N GLU A 258 -5.94 0.65 -28.43
CA GLU A 258 -5.65 -0.77 -28.22
C GLU A 258 -4.77 -0.97 -26.99
N TYR A 259 -3.72 -0.15 -26.83
CA TYR A 259 -2.85 -0.20 -25.68
C TYR A 259 -3.60 0.19 -24.39
N LYS A 260 -4.40 1.26 -24.42
CA LYS A 260 -5.27 1.67 -23.30
C LYS A 260 -6.17 0.52 -22.86
N LYS A 261 -6.81 -0.16 -23.81
CA LYS A 261 -7.67 -1.32 -23.55
C LYS A 261 -6.89 -2.48 -22.92
N ALA A 262 -5.67 -2.75 -23.41
CA ALA A 262 -4.81 -3.78 -22.84
C ALA A 262 -4.37 -3.46 -21.41
N CYS A 263 -3.98 -2.21 -21.15
CA CYS A 263 -3.68 -1.72 -19.80
C CYS A 263 -4.87 -1.88 -18.86
N LEU A 264 -6.05 -1.41 -19.25
CA LEU A 264 -7.27 -1.55 -18.44
C LEU A 264 -7.60 -3.02 -18.15
N ALA A 265 -7.52 -3.90 -19.15
CA ALA A 265 -7.74 -5.32 -18.96
C ALA A 265 -6.76 -5.93 -17.94
N GLN A 266 -5.48 -5.57 -18.04
CA GLN A 266 -4.45 -6.04 -17.10
C GLN A 266 -4.65 -5.48 -15.68
N ILE A 267 -5.07 -4.22 -15.56
CA ILE A 267 -5.40 -3.61 -14.26
C ILE A 267 -6.57 -4.35 -13.62
N HIS A 268 -7.67 -4.54 -14.35
CA HIS A 268 -8.85 -5.27 -13.86
C HIS A 268 -8.51 -6.70 -13.42
N GLU A 269 -7.79 -7.46 -14.25
CA GLU A 269 -7.39 -8.84 -13.93
C GLU A 269 -6.58 -8.92 -12.64
N ARG A 270 -5.61 -8.01 -12.48
CA ARG A 270 -4.66 -8.05 -11.36
C ARG A 270 -5.22 -7.47 -10.08
N PHE A 271 -5.92 -6.34 -10.16
CA PHE A 271 -6.20 -5.51 -8.99
C PHE A 271 -7.64 -5.51 -8.52
N ASP A 272 -8.64 -5.84 -9.34
CA ASP A 272 -10.03 -5.92 -8.86
C ASP A 272 -10.18 -6.91 -7.69
N PRO A 273 -9.55 -8.11 -7.69
CA PRO A 273 -9.58 -9.00 -6.54
C PRO A 273 -8.88 -8.43 -5.28
N ILE A 274 -7.88 -7.57 -5.47
CA ILE A 274 -7.12 -6.92 -4.39
C ILE A 274 -7.96 -5.80 -3.78
N VAL A 275 -8.56 -4.94 -4.61
CA VAL A 275 -9.47 -3.87 -4.17
C VAL A 275 -10.69 -4.45 -3.46
N ALA A 276 -11.27 -5.54 -3.98
CA ALA A 276 -12.34 -6.28 -3.29
C ALA A 276 -11.93 -6.78 -1.90
N GLY A 277 -10.63 -7.02 -1.67
CA GLY A 277 -10.05 -7.41 -0.39
C GLY A 277 -10.04 -6.30 0.66
N LEU A 278 -10.14 -5.02 0.26
CA LEU A 278 -10.07 -3.86 1.17
C LEU A 278 -11.32 -3.66 2.03
N LYS A 279 -12.36 -4.50 1.88
CA LYS A 279 -13.63 -4.35 2.61
C LYS A 279 -13.48 -4.18 4.13
N ASP A 280 -12.63 -4.99 4.76
CA ASP A 280 -12.42 -4.91 6.20
C ASP A 280 -11.56 -3.68 6.58
N ASN A 281 -10.65 -3.26 5.69
CA ASN A 281 -9.81 -2.07 5.87
C ASN A 281 -10.65 -0.79 5.75
N TYR A 282 -11.56 -0.72 4.78
CA TYR A 282 -12.54 0.35 4.63
C TYR A 282 -13.45 0.45 5.84
N LYS A 283 -13.93 -0.68 6.36
CA LYS A 283 -14.70 -0.67 7.60
C LYS A 283 -13.87 -0.09 8.77
N LEU A 284 -12.63 -0.54 8.92
CA LEU A 284 -11.75 -0.08 10.00
C LEU A 284 -11.53 1.43 9.93
N ILE A 285 -11.10 1.95 8.78
CA ILE A 285 -10.81 3.39 8.65
C ILE A 285 -12.07 4.23 8.84
N SER A 286 -13.22 3.81 8.29
CA SER A 286 -14.50 4.51 8.46
C SER A 286 -14.96 4.57 9.92
N ASP A 287 -14.74 3.50 10.69
CA ASP A 287 -15.04 3.48 12.12
C ASP A 287 -14.08 4.42 12.89
N VAL A 288 -12.78 4.40 12.58
CA VAL A 288 -11.75 5.21 13.27
C VAL A 288 -11.95 6.70 13.04
N ILE A 289 -12.23 7.11 11.80
CA ILE A 289 -12.47 8.52 11.46
C ILE A 289 -13.90 8.97 11.79
N ALA A 290 -14.74 8.09 12.35
CA ALA A 290 -16.16 8.32 12.58
C ALA A 290 -16.87 8.89 11.34
N LEU A 291 -16.65 8.26 10.18
CA LEU A 291 -17.06 8.76 8.86
C LEU A 291 -18.54 9.17 8.83
N LYS A 292 -19.44 8.35 9.39
CA LYS A 292 -20.89 8.60 9.35
C LYS A 292 -21.32 9.83 10.15
N ASP A 293 -20.51 10.25 11.11
CA ASP A 293 -20.75 11.44 11.93
C ASP A 293 -20.09 12.69 11.36
N SER A 294 -19.30 12.55 10.30
CA SER A 294 -18.56 13.65 9.68
C SER A 294 -19.47 14.63 8.91
N PRO A 295 -19.07 15.90 8.76
CA PRO A 295 -19.79 16.86 7.92
C PRO A 295 -19.97 16.37 6.48
N ALA A 296 -18.92 15.83 5.86
CA ALA A 296 -18.94 15.37 4.46
C ALA A 296 -19.89 14.19 4.23
N TYR A 297 -20.11 13.36 5.24
CA TYR A 297 -21.12 12.30 5.15
C TYR A 297 -22.55 12.84 5.28
N LYS A 298 -22.74 13.82 6.17
CA LYS A 298 -24.06 14.42 6.44
C LYS A 298 -24.56 15.29 5.29
N ASP A 299 -23.67 15.95 4.56
CA ASP A 299 -24.01 16.75 3.37
C ASP A 299 -24.05 15.94 2.06
N GLY A 300 -23.59 14.69 2.08
CA GLY A 300 -23.61 13.76 0.96
C GLY A 300 -22.43 13.87 0.00
N SER A 301 -21.41 14.69 0.31
CA SER A 301 -20.17 14.77 -0.49
C SER A 301 -19.31 13.50 -0.41
N VAL A 302 -19.40 12.76 0.69
CA VAL A 302 -18.77 11.45 0.89
C VAL A 302 -19.81 10.43 1.34
N SER A 303 -19.73 9.21 0.83
CA SER A 303 -20.62 8.09 1.19
C SER A 303 -19.84 6.94 1.83
N ASP A 304 -20.53 5.83 2.14
CA ASP A 304 -19.86 4.63 2.63
C ASP A 304 -18.83 4.14 1.59
N PHE A 305 -17.60 3.84 2.02
CA PHE A 305 -16.59 3.27 1.13
C PHE A 305 -16.99 1.85 0.69
N VAL A 306 -17.09 1.64 -0.61
CA VAL A 306 -17.41 0.35 -1.25
C VAL A 306 -16.26 -0.11 -2.14
N THR A 307 -16.24 -1.40 -2.50
CA THR A 307 -15.09 -2.00 -3.22
C THR A 307 -15.41 -2.31 -4.69
N ASP A 308 -16.58 -1.92 -5.18
CA ASP A 308 -17.13 -2.26 -6.49
C ASP A 308 -17.45 -1.03 -7.36
N ASP A 309 -17.01 0.16 -6.94
CA ASP A 309 -17.22 1.44 -7.63
C ASP A 309 -15.93 2.05 -8.23
N THR A 310 -14.85 1.26 -8.32
CA THR A 310 -13.55 1.75 -8.79
C THR A 310 -13.57 1.92 -10.31
N GLU A 311 -13.31 3.14 -10.78
CA GLU A 311 -13.15 3.46 -12.21
C GLU A 311 -11.69 3.85 -12.48
N TYR A 312 -11.05 3.18 -13.44
CA TYR A 312 -9.68 3.48 -13.88
C TYR A 312 -9.68 4.40 -15.09
N ILE A 313 -8.89 5.47 -15.04
CA ILE A 313 -8.79 6.47 -16.11
C ILE A 313 -7.33 6.58 -16.54
N LEU A 314 -7.07 6.25 -17.82
CA LEU A 314 -5.75 6.31 -18.43
C LEU A 314 -5.80 7.27 -19.63
N GLU A 315 -4.93 8.27 -19.63
CA GLU A 315 -4.86 9.31 -20.66
C GLU A 315 -3.40 9.63 -20.98
N ILE A 316 -3.12 9.97 -22.23
CA ILE A 316 -1.78 10.42 -22.65
C ILE A 316 -1.42 11.73 -21.95
N ASN A 317 -0.15 11.89 -21.60
CA ASN A 317 0.41 13.05 -20.89
C ASN A 317 -0.25 13.33 -19.53
N LYS A 318 -0.82 12.28 -18.91
CA LYS A 318 -1.36 12.34 -17.55
C LYS A 318 -0.93 11.12 -16.76
N GLU A 319 -0.88 11.30 -15.44
CA GLU A 319 -0.81 10.18 -14.52
C GLU A 319 -2.08 9.32 -14.63
N PRO A 320 -1.97 8.00 -14.42
CA PRO A 320 -3.15 7.16 -14.23
C PRO A 320 -3.97 7.68 -13.05
N MET A 321 -5.30 7.65 -13.18
CA MET A 321 -6.22 8.10 -12.13
C MET A 321 -7.24 7.02 -11.79
N VAL A 322 -7.76 7.10 -10.56
CA VAL A 322 -8.87 6.28 -10.07
C VAL A 322 -9.98 7.21 -9.58
N ARG A 323 -11.23 6.87 -9.86
CA ARG A 323 -12.41 7.43 -9.19
C ARG A 323 -13.11 6.38 -8.33
N GLY A 324 -13.99 6.85 -7.45
CA GLY A 324 -14.76 6.03 -6.52
C GLY A 324 -14.13 5.96 -5.13
N SER A 325 -14.60 5.01 -4.34
CA SER A 325 -14.27 4.86 -2.93
C SER A 325 -12.77 4.63 -2.68
N LEU A 326 -12.07 3.96 -3.61
CA LEU A 326 -10.63 3.70 -3.48
C LEU A 326 -9.81 5.00 -3.42
N MET A 327 -10.16 6.02 -4.22
CA MET A 327 -9.49 7.33 -4.18
C MET A 327 -9.74 8.07 -2.86
N THR A 328 -10.99 8.11 -2.42
CA THR A 328 -11.39 8.82 -1.19
C THR A 328 -10.85 8.12 0.06
N ALA A 329 -10.88 6.79 0.09
CA ALA A 329 -10.32 6.00 1.19
C ALA A 329 -8.78 6.09 1.23
N CYS A 330 -8.11 6.13 0.06
CA CYS A 330 -6.67 6.39 -0.02
C CYS A 330 -6.32 7.74 0.59
N SER A 331 -7.09 8.77 0.25
CA SER A 331 -6.90 10.11 0.80
C SER A 331 -6.99 10.13 2.33
N ALA A 332 -8.00 9.47 2.91
CA ALA A 332 -8.13 9.35 4.37
C ALA A 332 -7.00 8.51 4.99
N SER A 333 -6.59 7.45 4.29
CA SER A 333 -5.48 6.57 4.69
C SER A 333 -4.14 7.33 4.74
N ASP A 334 -3.80 8.09 3.69
CA ASP A 334 -2.58 8.92 3.64
C ASP A 334 -2.56 9.92 4.80
N ALA A 335 -3.67 10.63 5.04
CA ALA A 335 -3.77 11.57 6.15
C ALA A 335 -3.59 10.91 7.52
N MET A 336 -4.23 9.76 7.74
CA MET A 336 -4.11 8.98 8.99
C MET A 336 -2.69 8.44 9.20
N VAL A 337 -2.05 7.91 8.15
CA VAL A 337 -0.69 7.38 8.21
C VAL A 337 0.32 8.49 8.50
N LEU A 338 0.24 9.62 7.81
CA LEU A 338 1.13 10.77 8.06
C LEU A 338 0.91 11.32 9.47
N GLN A 339 -0.35 11.47 9.92
CA GLN A 339 -0.66 11.89 11.28
C GLN A 339 -0.09 10.91 12.31
N TYR A 340 -0.11 9.62 12.01
CA TYR A 340 0.52 8.61 12.87
C TYR A 340 2.03 8.70 12.89
N TYR A 341 2.71 9.28 11.90
CA TYR A 341 4.13 9.53 12.05
C TYR A 341 4.42 10.81 12.84
N GLU A 342 3.55 11.81 12.74
CA GLU A 342 3.73 13.11 13.38
C GLU A 342 3.36 13.17 14.87
N GLU A 343 2.18 12.64 15.22
CA GLU A 343 1.59 12.79 16.55
C GLU A 343 2.23 11.82 17.56
N PRO A 344 2.96 12.35 18.57
CA PRO A 344 3.66 11.52 19.56
C PRO A 344 2.70 10.64 20.38
N ASP A 345 1.48 11.10 20.65
CA ASP A 345 0.47 10.29 21.32
C ASP A 345 -0.25 9.37 20.31
N LYS A 346 0.06 8.06 20.35
CA LYS A 346 -0.54 7.03 19.48
C LYS A 346 -2.08 7.02 19.53
N LYS A 347 -2.68 7.33 20.67
CA LYS A 347 -4.13 7.34 20.85
C LYS A 347 -4.74 8.61 20.25
N LYS A 348 -4.10 9.76 20.45
CA LYS A 348 -4.49 11.02 19.81
C LYS A 348 -4.37 10.93 18.27
N ALA A 349 -3.32 10.28 17.77
CA ALA A 349 -3.12 10.02 16.34
C ALA A 349 -4.28 9.22 15.69
N ALA A 350 -5.01 8.44 16.49
CA ALA A 350 -6.18 7.67 16.07
C ALA A 350 -7.51 8.25 16.62
N PHE A 351 -7.55 9.55 16.91
CA PHE A 351 -8.73 10.24 17.42
C PHE A 351 -9.34 9.62 18.69
N GLY A 352 -8.48 9.14 19.59
CA GLY A 352 -8.90 8.52 20.86
C GLY A 352 -9.04 6.99 20.79
N ASN A 353 -8.92 6.38 19.60
CA ASN A 353 -8.96 4.93 19.46
C ASN A 353 -7.62 4.28 19.83
N GLU A 354 -7.68 3.07 20.38
CA GLU A 354 -6.48 2.24 20.59
C GLU A 354 -6.33 1.27 19.42
N LEU A 355 -5.39 1.58 18.52
CA LEU A 355 -5.10 0.74 17.36
C LEU A 355 -3.84 -0.08 17.58
N THR A 356 -3.93 -1.36 17.22
CA THR A 356 -2.75 -2.23 17.11
C THR A 356 -1.91 -1.85 15.89
N PHE A 357 -0.62 -2.21 15.90
CA PHE A 357 0.27 -2.05 14.73
C PHE A 357 -0.34 -2.67 13.46
N ASN A 358 -1.00 -3.83 13.59
CA ASN A 358 -1.69 -4.47 12.47
C ASN A 358 -2.86 -3.63 11.94
N GLN A 359 -3.63 -2.95 12.80
CA GLN A 359 -4.71 -2.07 12.34
C GLN A 359 -4.13 -0.85 11.61
N TRP A 360 -2.98 -0.33 12.03
CA TRP A 360 -2.25 0.68 11.26
C TRP A 360 -1.77 0.15 9.90
N CYS A 361 -1.26 -1.09 9.82
CA CYS A 361 -0.95 -1.73 8.55
C CYS A 361 -2.19 -1.86 7.64
N GLN A 362 -3.35 -2.23 8.19
CA GLN A 362 -4.60 -2.32 7.43
C GLN A 362 -5.07 -0.95 6.91
N ILE A 363 -4.90 0.11 7.70
CA ILE A 363 -5.17 1.48 7.25
C ILE A 363 -4.21 1.85 6.13
N ALA A 364 -2.89 1.65 6.30
CA ALA A 364 -1.86 1.96 5.31
C ALA A 364 -1.99 1.12 4.02
N GLU A 365 -2.45 -0.13 4.11
CA GLU A 365 -2.66 -1.01 2.97
C GLU A 365 -3.64 -0.42 1.93
N ILE A 366 -4.58 0.44 2.34
CA ILE A 366 -5.47 1.14 1.41
C ILE A 366 -4.65 2.03 0.45
N LYS A 367 -3.73 2.82 1.00
CA LYS A 367 -2.80 3.65 0.21
C LYS A 367 -1.87 2.78 -0.63
N ASP A 368 -1.29 1.72 -0.07
CA ASP A 368 -0.41 0.82 -0.83
C ASP A 368 -1.15 0.19 -2.02
N VAL A 369 -2.40 -0.24 -1.84
CA VAL A 369 -3.22 -0.78 -2.94
C VAL A 369 -3.54 0.30 -3.97
N TYR A 370 -3.89 1.52 -3.55
CA TYR A 370 -4.12 2.65 -4.46
C TYR A 370 -2.90 2.92 -5.36
N VAL A 371 -1.71 3.03 -4.77
CA VAL A 371 -0.46 3.24 -5.53
C VAL A 371 -0.19 2.04 -6.45
N ASN A 372 -0.33 0.81 -5.96
CA ASN A 372 -0.06 -0.38 -6.78
C ASN A 372 -0.98 -0.48 -8.00
N VAL A 373 -2.28 -0.23 -7.82
CA VAL A 373 -3.29 -0.20 -8.89
C VAL A 373 -2.86 0.72 -10.02
N LEU A 374 -2.37 1.92 -9.67
CA LEU A 374 -2.03 2.96 -10.62
C LEU A 374 -0.70 2.69 -11.34
N TYR A 375 0.31 2.17 -10.63
CA TYR A 375 1.69 2.24 -11.11
C TYR A 375 2.39 0.89 -11.33
N THR A 376 1.77 -0.25 -11.00
CA THR A 376 2.48 -1.57 -10.96
C THR A 376 1.93 -2.65 -11.88
N ALA A 377 0.94 -2.34 -12.73
CA ALA A 377 0.62 -3.20 -13.86
C ALA A 377 1.81 -3.18 -14.86
N PRO A 378 2.38 -4.32 -15.28
CA PRO A 378 3.58 -4.34 -16.14
C PRO A 378 3.49 -3.45 -17.39
N LEU A 379 2.37 -3.46 -18.10
CA LEU A 379 2.15 -2.62 -19.29
C LEU A 379 2.14 -1.13 -18.96
N VAL A 380 1.72 -0.77 -17.74
CA VAL A 380 1.67 0.60 -17.24
C VAL A 380 3.05 1.02 -16.74
N ALA A 381 3.66 0.21 -15.86
CA ALA A 381 4.91 0.52 -15.19
C ALA A 381 6.06 0.86 -16.16
N VAL A 382 6.24 0.06 -17.23
CA VAL A 382 7.33 0.30 -18.20
C VAL A 382 7.21 1.62 -18.95
N ASN A 383 5.98 2.12 -19.14
CA ASN A 383 5.72 3.41 -19.79
C ASN A 383 6.00 4.56 -18.82
N LEU A 384 5.43 4.47 -17.62
CA LEU A 384 5.48 5.53 -16.61
C LEU A 384 6.89 5.67 -16.01
N ALA A 385 7.65 4.59 -15.89
CA ALA A 385 9.01 4.60 -15.36
C ALA A 385 10.07 4.96 -16.41
N ASN A 386 9.73 4.97 -17.71
CA ASN A 386 10.73 5.06 -18.78
C ASN A 386 11.66 6.29 -18.68
N PRO A 387 11.15 7.53 -18.44
CA PRO A 387 12.02 8.69 -18.31
C PRO A 387 13.01 8.56 -17.13
N LEU A 388 12.53 8.07 -15.99
CA LEU A 388 13.33 7.94 -14.79
C LEU A 388 14.36 6.79 -14.89
N LEU A 389 14.00 5.68 -15.53
CA LEU A 389 14.94 4.58 -15.81
C LEU A 389 16.10 5.04 -16.71
N LYS A 390 15.83 5.90 -17.68
CA LYS A 390 16.87 6.52 -18.52
C LYS A 390 17.80 7.43 -17.71
N GLU A 391 17.25 8.24 -16.80
CA GLU A 391 18.04 9.07 -15.89
C GLU A 391 18.91 8.22 -14.95
N ILE A 392 18.34 7.18 -14.32
CA ILE A 392 19.06 6.23 -13.47
C ILE A 392 20.21 5.58 -14.25
N LYS A 393 19.94 5.04 -15.45
CA LYS A 393 20.98 4.43 -16.28
C LYS A 393 22.09 5.43 -16.63
N SER A 394 21.70 6.65 -16.99
CA SER A 394 22.65 7.72 -17.33
C SER A 394 23.58 8.02 -16.15
N GLU A 395 23.04 8.09 -14.94
CA GLU A 395 23.83 8.39 -13.74
C GLU A 395 24.68 7.19 -13.28
N MET A 396 24.21 5.95 -13.45
CA MET A 396 25.02 4.74 -13.23
C MET A 396 26.24 4.71 -14.15
N ASN A 397 26.08 5.11 -15.41
CA ASN A 397 27.12 5.04 -16.43
C ASN A 397 28.00 6.30 -16.54
N LYS A 398 27.77 7.31 -15.69
CA LYS A 398 28.48 8.58 -15.79
C LYS A 398 29.94 8.44 -15.28
N PRO A 399 30.96 8.71 -16.11
CA PRO A 399 32.35 8.61 -15.68
C PRO A 399 32.64 9.51 -14.48
N GLY A 400 33.37 8.99 -13.50
CA GLY A 400 33.75 9.74 -12.29
C GLY A 400 32.64 9.89 -11.25
N ARG A 401 31.37 9.57 -11.56
CA ARG A 401 30.26 9.67 -10.62
C ARG A 401 30.46 8.72 -9.44
N LYS A 402 30.40 9.27 -8.22
CA LYS A 402 30.44 8.54 -6.95
C LYS A 402 29.05 8.37 -6.36
N PHE A 403 28.25 9.43 -6.39
CA PHE A 403 26.96 9.42 -5.72
C PHE A 403 25.92 10.26 -6.47
N THR A 404 24.73 9.72 -6.67
CA THR A 404 23.59 10.46 -7.21
C THR A 404 22.40 10.32 -6.29
N PHE A 405 21.72 11.43 -5.99
CA PHE A 405 20.46 11.46 -5.26
C PHE A 405 19.34 12.02 -6.13
N LEU A 406 18.41 11.15 -6.53
CA LEU A 406 17.20 11.48 -7.27
C LEU A 406 16.02 11.53 -6.31
N CYS A 407 15.34 12.67 -6.16
CA CYS A 407 14.22 12.80 -5.22
C CYS A 407 12.87 12.96 -5.93
N GLY A 408 12.01 11.96 -5.80
CA GLY A 408 10.67 11.89 -6.37
C GLY A 408 9.60 11.47 -5.36
N HIS A 409 8.66 10.63 -5.82
CA HIS A 409 7.46 10.22 -5.11
C HIS A 409 7.39 8.69 -4.94
N ASP A 410 6.45 8.21 -4.14
CA ASP A 410 6.18 6.77 -4.01
C ASP A 410 5.80 6.12 -5.34
N SER A 411 5.05 6.84 -6.18
CA SER A 411 4.71 6.43 -7.54
C SER A 411 5.94 6.16 -8.42
N ASN A 412 7.04 6.90 -8.24
CA ASN A 412 8.30 6.65 -8.95
C ASN A 412 8.96 5.36 -8.48
N LEU A 413 9.04 5.12 -7.17
CA LEU A 413 9.60 3.87 -6.62
C LEU A 413 8.76 2.68 -7.08
N SER A 414 7.43 2.78 -7.01
CA SER A 414 6.51 1.72 -7.41
C SER A 414 6.60 1.38 -8.89
N SER A 415 6.61 2.38 -9.78
CA SER A 415 6.72 2.13 -11.23
C SER A 415 8.10 1.59 -11.61
N VAL A 416 9.19 2.14 -11.07
CA VAL A 416 10.55 1.66 -11.32
C VAL A 416 10.73 0.22 -10.83
N LEU A 417 10.37 -0.09 -9.58
CA LEU A 417 10.48 -1.45 -9.05
C LEU A 417 9.66 -2.46 -9.86
N SER A 418 8.46 -2.06 -10.29
CA SER A 418 7.63 -2.91 -11.14
C SER A 418 8.22 -3.11 -12.54
N ALA A 419 8.81 -2.06 -13.14
CA ALA A 419 9.45 -2.14 -14.45
C ALA A 419 10.74 -2.98 -14.41
N LEU A 420 11.46 -2.97 -13.28
CA LEU A 420 12.60 -3.85 -13.03
C LEU A 420 12.20 -5.28 -12.65
N GLU A 421 10.90 -5.60 -12.65
CA GLU A 421 10.33 -6.89 -12.27
C GLU A 421 10.82 -7.36 -10.88
N ALA A 422 10.81 -6.45 -9.90
CA ALA A 422 11.02 -6.82 -8.51
C ALA A 422 9.95 -7.85 -8.08
N ASP A 423 10.38 -8.93 -7.43
CA ASP A 423 9.46 -9.93 -6.89
C ASP A 423 8.57 -9.31 -5.82
N LYS A 424 7.43 -9.93 -5.56
CA LYS A 424 6.53 -9.48 -4.50
C LYS A 424 7.24 -9.55 -3.14
N TYR A 425 7.37 -8.39 -2.50
CA TYR A 425 7.94 -8.25 -1.15
C TYR A 425 6.93 -7.64 -0.18
N SER A 426 7.30 -7.62 1.10
CA SER A 426 6.60 -6.89 2.16
C SER A 426 7.62 -6.41 3.18
N LEU A 427 7.68 -5.11 3.42
CA LEU A 427 8.72 -4.55 4.28
C LEU A 427 8.43 -4.81 5.79
N PRO A 428 9.38 -5.38 6.54
CA PRO A 428 9.25 -5.52 7.99
C PRO A 428 9.32 -4.16 8.68
N TYR A 429 8.74 -4.04 9.88
CA TYR A 429 8.78 -2.85 10.75
C TYR A 429 8.18 -1.55 10.18
N ALA A 430 7.65 -1.57 8.96
CA ALA A 430 6.94 -0.46 8.34
C ALA A 430 5.44 -0.75 8.29
N ILE A 431 4.57 0.24 8.54
CA ILE A 431 3.12 0.07 8.33
C ILE A 431 2.73 0.19 6.86
N GLU A 432 3.43 1.04 6.10
CA GLU A 432 3.44 1.03 4.64
C GLU A 432 4.35 -0.12 4.19
N LYS A 433 3.80 -1.14 3.52
CA LYS A 433 4.52 -2.40 3.26
C LYS A 433 5.23 -2.43 1.91
N ARG A 434 5.15 -1.34 1.13
CA ARG A 434 5.70 -1.24 -0.23
C ARG A 434 6.70 -0.10 -0.38
N THR A 435 6.26 1.14 -0.21
CA THR A 435 7.09 2.33 -0.40
C THR A 435 6.93 3.29 0.78
N PRO A 436 7.48 2.95 1.98
CA PRO A 436 7.38 3.78 3.18
C PRO A 436 7.81 5.23 2.94
N ILE A 437 7.27 6.16 3.72
CA ILE A 437 7.68 7.57 3.63
C ILE A 437 9.20 7.70 3.82
N GLY A 438 9.86 8.52 2.99
CA GLY A 438 11.32 8.68 3.01
C GLY A 438 12.14 7.48 2.52
N SER A 439 11.51 6.39 2.03
CA SER A 439 12.24 5.22 1.53
C SER A 439 13.06 5.53 0.28
N LYS A 440 14.18 4.83 0.13
CA LYS A 440 15.18 5.02 -0.93
C LYS A 440 15.44 3.70 -1.63
N LEU A 441 15.28 3.65 -2.95
CA LEU A 441 15.81 2.58 -3.79
C LEU A 441 17.26 2.90 -4.12
N VAL A 442 18.18 2.05 -3.66
CA VAL A 442 19.62 2.27 -3.72
C VAL A 442 20.25 1.23 -4.63
N PHE A 443 20.94 1.70 -5.67
CA PHE A 443 21.78 0.90 -6.54
C PHE A 443 23.24 1.15 -6.17
N SER A 444 23.93 0.14 -5.68
CA SER A 444 25.34 0.27 -5.27
C SER A 444 26.23 -0.62 -6.13
N ARG A 445 27.23 -0.03 -6.78
CA ARG A 445 28.25 -0.77 -7.53
C ARG A 445 29.41 -1.10 -6.63
N PHE A 446 29.79 -2.37 -6.64
CA PHE A 446 30.89 -2.95 -5.90
C PHE A 446 31.92 -3.57 -6.84
N GLU A 447 33.15 -3.71 -6.36
CA GLU A 447 34.25 -4.37 -7.06
C GLU A 447 34.95 -5.32 -6.09
N ASP A 448 35.16 -6.57 -6.50
CA ASP A 448 35.91 -7.55 -5.70
C ASP A 448 37.45 -7.36 -5.80
N ALA A 449 38.22 -8.20 -5.12
CA ALA A 449 39.68 -8.14 -5.15
C ALA A 449 40.31 -8.47 -6.52
N ASP A 450 39.57 -9.16 -7.41
CA ASP A 450 39.99 -9.48 -8.77
C ASP A 450 39.61 -8.36 -9.77
N GLY A 451 38.92 -7.32 -9.31
CA GLY A 451 38.42 -6.23 -10.16
C GLY A 451 37.10 -6.55 -10.87
N LYS A 452 36.37 -7.58 -10.45
CA LYS A 452 35.05 -7.91 -11.01
C LYS A 452 33.97 -7.06 -10.36
N GLU A 453 33.11 -6.48 -11.19
CA GLU A 453 32.01 -5.64 -10.74
C GLU A 453 30.79 -6.47 -10.32
N ALA A 454 30.05 -5.98 -9.34
CA ALA A 454 28.76 -6.51 -8.91
C ALA A 454 27.87 -5.38 -8.38
N TRP A 455 26.55 -5.58 -8.35
CA TRP A 455 25.57 -4.58 -7.93
C TRP A 455 24.71 -5.08 -6.77
N SER A 456 24.40 -4.19 -5.83
CA SER A 456 23.29 -4.36 -4.88
C SER A 456 22.09 -3.49 -5.32
N VAL A 457 20.88 -3.96 -4.99
CA VAL A 457 19.63 -3.22 -5.19
C VAL A 457 18.82 -3.31 -3.91
N ASP A 458 18.70 -2.21 -3.20
CA ASP A 458 18.20 -2.17 -1.82
C ASP A 458 17.10 -1.15 -1.63
N LEU A 459 16.11 -1.45 -0.79
CA LEU A 459 15.22 -0.47 -0.20
C LEU A 459 15.73 -0.10 1.20
N VAL A 460 16.14 1.15 1.37
CA VAL A 460 16.55 1.72 2.65
C VAL A 460 15.43 2.61 3.18
N TYR A 461 14.96 2.35 4.40
CA TYR A 461 13.82 3.06 4.98
C TYR A 461 13.90 3.08 6.50
N GLN A 462 13.38 4.15 7.11
CA GLN A 462 13.18 4.18 8.55
C GLN A 462 11.96 3.32 8.92
N THR A 463 12.09 2.54 9.98
CA THR A 463 10.97 1.80 10.56
C THR A 463 9.89 2.75 11.09
N THR A 464 8.70 2.22 11.35
CA THR A 464 7.59 3.00 11.92
C THR A 464 7.97 3.64 13.26
N GLU A 465 8.73 2.93 14.10
CA GLU A 465 9.20 3.47 15.37
C GLU A 465 10.34 4.48 15.18
N GLN A 466 11.22 4.31 14.17
CA GLN A 466 12.22 5.33 13.83
C GLN A 466 11.56 6.63 13.34
N LEU A 467 10.55 6.55 12.48
CA LEU A 467 9.80 7.72 11.99
C LEU A 467 9.11 8.48 13.14
N ARG A 468 8.52 7.74 14.10
CA ARG A 468 7.77 8.33 15.22
C ARG A 468 8.64 8.87 16.35
N ASN A 469 9.68 8.14 16.71
CA ASN A 469 10.50 8.46 17.89
C ASN A 469 11.75 9.25 17.53
N THR A 470 12.10 9.33 16.24
CA THR A 470 13.27 10.05 15.73
C THR A 470 14.55 9.71 16.51
N PRO A 471 14.89 8.41 16.67
CA PRO A 471 16.17 8.03 17.24
C PRO A 471 17.27 8.36 16.23
N LEU A 472 18.43 8.76 16.74
CA LEU A 472 19.59 9.04 15.89
C LEU A 472 19.97 7.79 15.08
N LEU A 473 20.10 7.96 13.77
CA LEU A 473 20.59 6.90 12.89
C LEU A 473 22.12 6.85 12.94
N THR A 474 22.66 5.67 13.19
CA THR A 474 24.12 5.40 13.19
C THR A 474 24.41 4.13 12.37
N LEU A 475 25.68 3.77 12.19
CA LEU A 475 26.02 2.49 11.56
C LEU A 475 25.52 1.28 12.38
N LYS A 476 25.36 1.45 13.70
CA LYS A 476 24.82 0.41 14.58
C LYS A 476 23.29 0.48 14.63
N ASP A 477 22.74 1.67 14.81
CA ASP A 477 21.32 1.94 14.86
C ASP A 477 20.86 2.41 13.46
N HIS A 478 20.99 1.52 12.48
CA HIS A 478 20.81 1.81 11.07
C HIS A 478 19.31 1.88 10.67
N PRO A 479 18.95 2.55 9.56
CA PRO A 479 17.64 2.36 8.95
C PRO A 479 17.48 0.91 8.47
N ALA A 480 16.24 0.42 8.35
CA ALA A 480 16.00 -0.90 7.79
C ALA A 480 16.44 -0.99 6.32
N ILE A 481 17.13 -2.07 5.96
CA ILE A 481 17.65 -2.32 4.61
C ILE A 481 17.04 -3.63 4.09
N TYR A 482 16.34 -3.55 2.97
CA TYR A 482 15.72 -4.71 2.33
C TYR A 482 16.30 -4.90 0.95
N GLN A 483 17.09 -5.96 0.76
CA GLN A 483 17.59 -6.34 -0.56
C GLN A 483 16.44 -6.76 -1.47
N VAL A 484 16.26 -6.03 -2.57
CA VAL A 484 15.16 -6.21 -3.51
C VAL A 484 15.46 -7.39 -4.43
N PRO A 485 14.70 -8.50 -4.34
CA PRO A 485 14.81 -9.59 -5.31
C PRO A 485 14.28 -9.15 -6.68
N LEU A 486 15.10 -9.27 -7.72
CA LEU A 486 14.71 -9.10 -9.12
C LEU A 486 14.39 -10.46 -9.75
N SER A 487 13.17 -10.62 -10.27
CA SER A 487 12.67 -11.89 -10.82
C SER A 487 13.62 -12.47 -11.87
N GLY A 488 14.03 -13.73 -11.69
CA GLY A 488 14.90 -14.43 -12.65
C GLY A 488 16.40 -14.09 -12.56
N LEU A 489 16.80 -13.17 -11.68
CA LEU A 489 18.20 -12.93 -11.36
C LEU A 489 18.57 -13.61 -10.03
N THR A 490 19.79 -14.14 -9.96
CA THR A 490 20.31 -14.83 -8.77
C THR A 490 21.47 -14.03 -8.20
N ARG A 491 21.44 -13.82 -6.87
CA ARG A 491 22.54 -13.18 -6.15
C ARG A 491 23.61 -14.20 -5.80
N ASN A 492 24.86 -13.75 -5.73
CA ASN A 492 25.98 -14.52 -5.20
C ASN A 492 25.84 -14.73 -3.68
N SER A 493 26.82 -15.42 -3.07
CA SER A 493 26.84 -15.68 -1.63
C SER A 493 26.93 -14.42 -0.76
N SER A 494 27.42 -13.32 -1.32
CA SER A 494 27.50 -12.01 -0.66
C SER A 494 26.23 -11.18 -0.85
N GLY A 495 25.21 -11.70 -1.54
CA GLY A 495 23.95 -11.00 -1.77
C GLY A 495 23.98 -9.98 -2.93
N LEU A 496 24.98 -10.05 -3.81
CA LEU A 496 25.17 -9.14 -4.95
C LEU A 496 24.76 -9.80 -6.28
N TYR A 497 24.31 -9.00 -7.24
CA TYR A 497 24.12 -9.39 -8.63
C TYR A 497 25.44 -9.18 -9.38
N GLU A 498 25.95 -10.24 -10.01
CA GLU A 498 27.29 -10.22 -10.64
C GLU A 498 27.28 -9.48 -11.98
N GLY A 499 28.40 -8.81 -12.29
CA GLY A 499 28.59 -8.13 -13.56
C GLY A 499 27.56 -7.04 -13.82
N ASP A 500 27.02 -7.01 -15.02
CA ASP A 500 26.09 -6.01 -15.54
C ASP A 500 24.61 -6.41 -15.42
N GLN A 501 24.27 -7.48 -14.72
CA GLN A 501 22.90 -8.03 -14.64
C GLN A 501 21.81 -7.00 -14.27
N VAL A 502 22.12 -6.06 -13.38
CA VAL A 502 21.20 -5.00 -12.96
C VAL A 502 21.05 -3.95 -14.06
N GLU A 503 22.12 -3.62 -14.76
CA GLU A 503 22.11 -2.70 -15.90
C GLU A 503 21.36 -3.32 -17.09
N GLU A 504 21.59 -4.60 -17.39
CA GLU A 504 20.83 -5.37 -18.38
C GLU A 504 19.33 -5.39 -18.04
N ARG A 505 18.96 -5.47 -16.75
CA ARG A 505 17.56 -5.37 -16.32
C ARG A 505 16.97 -3.99 -16.61
N ILE A 506 17.71 -2.92 -16.36
CA ILE A 506 17.27 -1.55 -16.71
C ILE A 506 17.11 -1.43 -18.23
N ASP A 507 18.04 -1.97 -19.00
CA ASP A 507 17.98 -1.97 -20.46
C ASP A 507 16.80 -2.75 -21.02
N LYS A 508 16.51 -3.92 -20.45
CA LYS A 508 15.30 -4.66 -20.76
C LYS A 508 14.07 -3.79 -20.50
N ALA A 509 13.96 -3.16 -19.34
CA ALA A 509 12.80 -2.33 -19.00
C ALA A 509 12.63 -1.12 -19.94
N ILE A 510 13.73 -0.47 -20.33
CA ILE A 510 13.71 0.62 -21.32
C ILE A 510 13.29 0.10 -22.70
N ALA A 511 13.80 -1.05 -23.13
CA ALA A 511 13.47 -1.66 -24.42
C ALA A 511 12.02 -2.19 -24.47
N GLU A 512 11.45 -2.66 -23.36
CA GLU A 512 10.04 -3.08 -23.29
C GLU A 512 9.08 -1.92 -23.60
N PHE A 513 9.43 -0.68 -23.25
CA PHE A 513 8.65 0.49 -23.66
C PHE A 513 8.65 0.69 -25.18
N ASP A 514 9.76 0.42 -25.87
CA ASP A 514 9.81 0.54 -27.32
C ASP A 514 9.12 -0.66 -28.01
N LYS A 515 9.21 -1.86 -27.44
CA LYS A 515 8.42 -3.02 -27.90
C LYS A 515 6.92 -2.78 -27.76
N LEU A 516 6.49 -2.13 -26.68
CA LEU A 516 5.10 -1.75 -26.46
C LEU A 516 4.57 -0.87 -27.61
N LYS A 517 5.35 0.09 -28.11
CA LYS A 517 4.99 0.89 -29.29
C LYS A 517 4.84 0.06 -30.56
N GLN A 518 5.63 -1.01 -30.70
CA GLN A 518 5.53 -1.93 -31.84
C GLN A 518 4.32 -2.85 -31.74
N LEU A 519 3.97 -3.30 -30.53
CA LEU A 519 2.81 -4.16 -30.27
C LEU A 519 1.48 -3.43 -30.42
N TYR A 520 1.46 -2.13 -30.14
CA TYR A 520 0.26 -1.30 -30.17
C TYR A 520 0.45 -0.06 -31.04
N PRO A 521 0.79 -0.20 -32.33
CA PRO A 521 1.19 0.92 -33.19
C PRO A 521 0.05 1.93 -33.36
N GLU A 522 0.41 3.19 -33.65
CA GLU A 522 -0.58 4.20 -34.04
C GLU A 522 -1.35 3.71 -35.28
N ALA A 523 -2.65 4.00 -35.32
CA ALA A 523 -3.46 3.72 -36.49
C ALA A 523 -2.81 4.43 -37.69
N LYS A 524 -2.51 3.68 -38.77
CA LYS A 524 -2.03 4.29 -40.01
C LYS A 524 -3.06 5.32 -40.46
N ALA A 525 -2.65 6.58 -40.60
CA ALA A 525 -3.49 7.62 -41.19
C ALA A 525 -3.98 7.09 -42.56
N ALA A 526 -5.31 6.96 -42.69
CA ALA A 526 -5.97 6.42 -43.87
C ALA A 526 -5.99 7.42 -45.03
#